data_AF-A0A4R0HDH5-F1
#
_entry.id   AF-A0A4R0HDH5-F1
#
_cell.length_a   1.000
_cell.length_b   1.000
_cell.length_c   1.000
_cell.angle_alpha   90.00
_cell.angle_beta   90.00
_cell.angle_gamma   90.00
#
_symmetry.space_group_name_H-M   'P 1'
#
loop_
_entity.id
_entity.type
_entity.pdbx_description
1 polymer ?
#
loop_
_entity_poly.entity_id
_entity_poly.type
_entity_poly.pdbx_seq_one_letter_code
_entity_poly.pdbx_strand_id
1 'polypeptide(L)'
;MAGPIYPFVGLESADLVVDAVYAGGSAGSAADDALARLLPVGNQGGFRPKGSPRDGTARLVALYTSGTEVDWPDILDPRTGVFTYFGDNRRPGRELHQTQRSGNLLLRDAFALGHGTLNDRRAVPPFLLFHRAMPGRSVAFNGLLAPGAASLSSDDDLVAVWRSTGGQRFQNYRARFTVLDAGHIPRAWINDVLAGRAYESEHCPAVWKAWVDGRVYVPLEAPATTIVKAKAQQLPSDPVGQAILAAIRDHFQGREHEFEPIAVELWRLVAPATGRCDVTRPSRDGGRDAVGQYMIGPESDRIALDFALEAKCYSADTSVGVRDVARLISRIRHREFGVFVTTSHFATQAYSEVRVDGHPIVMICGQDIVDALKAHGYTDVARVRAWLGRLSTDAPR
;
A
#
# COMPACT_ATOMS: atom_id res chain seq x y z
N MET A 1 0.86 1.10 19.72
CA MET A 1 0.88 2.28 20.62
C MET A 1 1.08 3.49 19.74
N ALA A 2 0.33 4.58 19.95
CA ALA A 2 0.60 5.84 19.24
C ALA A 2 1.97 6.37 19.70
N GLY A 3 2.81 6.83 18.77
CA GLY A 3 4.09 7.43 19.09
C GLY A 3 3.95 8.74 19.90
N PRO A 4 5.07 9.35 20.33
CA PRO A 4 5.04 10.58 21.10
C PRO A 4 4.33 11.71 20.33
N ILE A 5 3.64 12.58 21.06
CA ILE A 5 2.98 13.76 20.49
C ILE A 5 3.80 15.00 20.81
N TYR A 6 4.28 15.68 19.77
CA TYR A 6 4.98 16.96 19.87
C TYR A 6 3.99 18.12 19.70
N PRO A 7 3.95 19.08 20.64
CA PRO A 7 3.07 20.24 20.54
C PRO A 7 3.49 21.14 19.38
N PHE A 8 2.54 21.94 18.85
CA PHE A 8 2.80 22.88 17.75
C PHE A 8 3.87 23.93 18.09
N VAL A 9 3.98 24.30 19.37
CA VAL A 9 5.03 25.19 19.88
C VAL A 9 6.35 24.43 19.95
N GLY A 10 7.40 24.96 19.31
CA GLY A 10 8.75 24.37 19.33
C GLY A 10 9.02 23.35 18.22
N LEU A 11 8.08 23.15 17.29
CA LEU A 11 8.28 22.24 16.15
C LEU A 11 9.46 22.66 15.26
N GLU A 12 9.78 23.95 15.19
CA GLU A 12 10.92 24.47 14.44
C GLU A 12 12.28 23.89 14.89
N SER A 13 12.37 23.45 16.16
CA SER A 13 13.57 22.86 16.77
C SER A 13 13.45 21.37 17.01
N ALA A 14 12.28 20.77 16.77
CA ALA A 14 12.03 19.36 17.07
C ALA A 14 12.80 18.43 16.13
N ASP A 15 13.30 17.32 16.66
CA ASP A 15 13.76 16.18 15.86
C ASP A 15 12.58 15.46 15.19
N LEU A 16 12.86 14.63 14.18
CA LEU A 16 11.86 13.74 13.62
C LEU A 16 12.00 12.33 14.19
N VAL A 17 10.95 11.82 14.81
CA VAL A 17 10.90 10.47 15.39
C VAL A 17 9.83 9.69 14.65
N VAL A 18 10.17 8.49 14.18
CA VAL A 18 9.23 7.63 13.47
C VAL A 18 8.00 7.35 14.35
N ASP A 19 6.82 7.41 13.72
CA ASP A 19 5.48 7.27 14.30
C ASP A 19 5.08 8.35 15.32
N ALA A 20 5.91 9.37 15.53
CA ALA A 20 5.55 10.53 16.32
C ALA A 20 4.53 11.42 15.58
N VAL A 21 3.62 12.00 16.35
CA VAL A 21 2.63 12.97 15.86
C VAL A 21 3.10 14.38 16.17
N TYR A 22 3.16 15.23 15.17
CA TYR A 22 3.45 16.65 15.26
C TYR A 22 2.15 17.43 15.15
N ALA A 23 1.72 18.03 16.26
CA ALA A 23 0.43 18.66 16.36
C ALA A 23 0.31 19.91 15.48
N GLY A 24 -0.84 20.08 14.82
CA GLY A 24 -1.19 21.32 14.14
C GLY A 24 -1.57 22.45 15.10
N GLY A 25 -1.51 23.67 14.60
CA GLY A 25 -1.99 24.86 15.33
C GLY A 25 -3.51 24.91 15.46
N SER A 26 -4.00 25.92 16.16
CA SER A 26 -5.43 26.12 16.45
C SER A 26 -5.96 27.49 16.02
N ALA A 27 -5.24 28.22 15.16
CA ALA A 27 -5.59 29.55 14.69
C ALA A 27 -6.71 29.56 13.62
N GLY A 28 -7.12 28.41 13.09
CA GLY A 28 -8.12 28.27 12.04
C GLY A 28 -7.64 28.66 10.64
N SER A 29 -6.32 28.66 10.41
CA SER A 29 -5.74 29.17 9.15
C SER A 29 -4.66 28.24 8.58
N ALA A 30 -4.10 28.60 7.43
CA ALA A 30 -2.98 27.87 6.85
C ALA A 30 -1.71 27.90 7.73
N ALA A 31 -1.65 28.78 8.73
CA ALA A 31 -0.56 28.84 9.71
C ALA A 31 -0.57 27.63 10.67
N ASP A 32 -1.68 26.90 10.77
CA ASP A 32 -1.80 25.72 11.64
C ASP A 32 -1.11 24.47 11.08
N ASP A 33 -0.56 24.56 9.87
CA ASP A 33 0.09 23.45 9.20
C ASP A 33 1.36 23.02 9.94
N ALA A 34 1.29 21.89 10.63
CA ALA A 34 2.42 21.36 11.42
C ALA A 34 3.67 21.17 10.56
N LEU A 35 3.50 20.72 9.31
CA LEU A 35 4.61 20.44 8.40
C LEU A 35 5.37 21.73 7.99
N ALA A 36 4.65 22.81 7.72
CA ALA A 36 5.25 24.12 7.42
C ALA A 36 5.91 24.78 8.65
N ARG A 37 5.51 24.41 9.87
CA ARG A 37 6.19 24.82 11.11
C ARG A 37 7.45 23.97 11.37
N LEU A 38 7.34 22.66 11.13
CA LEU A 38 8.39 21.67 11.36
C LEU A 38 9.55 21.81 10.37
N LEU A 39 9.24 22.12 9.11
CA LEU A 39 10.20 22.21 8.02
C LEU A 39 9.94 23.49 7.20
N PRO A 40 10.98 24.13 6.62
CA PRO A 40 10.82 25.37 5.84
C PRO A 40 10.27 25.10 4.42
N VAL A 41 9.16 24.37 4.34
CA VAL A 41 8.50 23.93 3.10
C VAL A 41 7.13 24.59 2.95
N GLY A 42 6.48 24.41 1.81
CA GLY A 42 5.13 24.92 1.61
C GLY A 42 4.10 24.35 2.59
N ASN A 43 2.96 25.01 2.74
CA ASN A 43 1.87 24.61 3.63
C ASN A 43 0.77 23.76 2.95
N GLN A 44 0.97 23.38 1.68
CA GLN A 44 0.01 22.60 0.90
C GLN A 44 0.71 21.75 -0.16
N GLY A 45 0.03 20.66 -0.58
CA GLY A 45 0.49 19.74 -1.62
C GLY A 45 1.07 18.43 -1.04
N GLY A 46 1.15 17.42 -1.90
CA GLY A 46 1.78 16.13 -1.60
C GLY A 46 3.31 16.27 -1.55
N PHE A 47 3.91 16.79 -2.62
CA PHE A 47 5.34 17.16 -2.63
C PHE A 47 5.52 18.58 -2.09
N ARG A 48 6.33 18.73 -1.04
CA ARG A 48 6.67 20.04 -0.47
C ARG A 48 8.20 20.19 -0.39
N PRO A 49 8.85 20.59 -1.49
CA PRO A 49 10.30 20.80 -1.51
C PRO A 49 10.70 22.10 -0.81
N LYS A 50 11.90 22.11 -0.22
CA LYS A 50 12.68 23.33 0.00
C LYS A 50 13.59 23.55 -1.20
N GLY A 51 13.36 24.64 -1.93
CA GLY A 51 14.00 24.91 -3.22
C GLY A 51 13.06 24.62 -4.38
N SER A 52 13.58 24.66 -5.60
CA SER A 52 12.79 24.52 -6.83
C SER A 52 13.18 23.23 -7.56
N PRO A 53 12.23 22.29 -7.76
CA PRO A 53 12.47 21.13 -8.63
C PRO A 53 12.80 21.52 -10.07
N ARG A 54 12.19 22.60 -10.58
CA ARG A 54 12.43 23.06 -11.96
C ARG A 54 13.86 23.55 -12.19
N ASP A 55 14.44 24.15 -11.14
CA ASP A 55 15.79 24.70 -11.20
C ASP A 55 16.84 23.72 -10.66
N GLY A 56 16.44 22.49 -10.28
CA GLY A 56 17.35 21.49 -9.69
C GLY A 56 17.91 21.90 -8.32
N THR A 57 17.24 22.80 -7.60
CA THR A 57 17.72 23.35 -6.31
C THR A 57 17.01 22.76 -5.09
N ALA A 58 16.18 21.73 -5.27
CA ALA A 58 15.53 21.05 -4.16
C ALA A 58 16.59 20.42 -3.23
N ARG A 59 16.58 20.82 -1.95
CA ARG A 59 17.53 20.31 -0.93
C ARG A 59 16.91 19.29 0.01
N LEU A 60 15.62 19.43 0.25
CA LEU A 60 14.84 18.59 1.14
C LEU A 60 13.43 18.51 0.58
N VAL A 61 12.78 17.36 0.70
CA VAL A 61 11.39 17.18 0.28
C VAL A 61 10.60 16.58 1.42
N ALA A 62 9.57 17.29 1.88
CA ALA A 62 8.54 16.63 2.68
C ALA A 62 7.51 16.00 1.72
N LEU A 63 7.35 14.68 1.83
CA LEU A 63 6.40 13.90 1.07
C LEU A 63 5.18 13.62 1.94
N TYR A 64 4.05 14.24 1.61
CA TYR A 64 2.81 14.15 2.35
C TYR A 64 1.81 13.24 1.64
N THR A 65 1.18 12.35 2.40
CA THR A 65 0.01 11.57 1.97
C THR A 65 -1.15 11.69 2.96
N SER A 66 -2.37 11.78 2.43
CA SER A 66 -3.59 11.73 3.26
C SER A 66 -4.07 10.30 3.49
N GLY A 67 -3.63 9.33 2.68
CA GLY A 67 -4.16 7.95 2.67
C GLY A 67 -5.62 7.83 2.22
N THR A 68 -6.22 8.89 1.67
CA THR A 68 -7.66 8.93 1.34
C THR A 68 -7.97 8.91 -0.16
N GLU A 69 -6.95 9.00 -1.02
CA GLU A 69 -7.11 9.12 -2.47
C GLU A 69 -7.31 7.74 -3.09
N VAL A 70 -8.58 7.42 -3.42
CA VAL A 70 -8.97 6.07 -3.88
C VAL A 70 -8.33 5.69 -5.23
N ASP A 71 -8.24 6.64 -6.16
CA ASP A 71 -7.67 6.38 -7.49
C ASP A 71 -6.13 6.30 -7.48
N TRP A 72 -5.51 6.74 -6.39
CA TRP A 72 -4.07 6.87 -6.20
C TRP A 72 -3.67 6.40 -4.80
N PRO A 73 -3.78 5.09 -4.52
CA PRO A 73 -3.60 4.56 -3.18
C PRO A 73 -2.11 4.52 -2.82
N ASP A 74 -1.63 5.56 -2.13
CA ASP A 74 -0.30 5.53 -1.53
C ASP A 74 -0.29 4.48 -0.39
N ILE A 75 0.66 3.54 -0.41
CA ILE A 75 0.69 2.39 0.50
C ILE A 75 2.10 2.15 1.00
N LEU A 76 2.26 2.05 2.33
CA LEU A 76 3.46 1.56 3.00
C LEU A 76 3.27 0.09 3.35
N ASP A 77 4.15 -0.78 2.87
CA ASP A 77 4.23 -2.17 3.33
C ASP A 77 5.19 -2.26 4.53
N PRO A 78 4.69 -2.42 5.77
CA PRO A 78 5.53 -2.46 6.96
C PRO A 78 6.42 -3.70 7.02
N ARG A 79 6.15 -4.75 6.23
CA ARG A 79 6.99 -5.96 6.22
C ARG A 79 8.26 -5.79 5.41
N THR A 80 8.20 -4.98 4.36
CA THR A 80 9.32 -4.77 3.42
C THR A 80 9.94 -3.38 3.54
N GLY A 81 9.29 -2.46 4.27
CA GLY A 81 9.65 -1.05 4.33
C GLY A 81 9.42 -0.30 3.01
N VAL A 82 8.75 -0.91 2.03
CA VAL A 82 8.52 -0.29 0.72
C VAL A 82 7.29 0.59 0.74
N PHE A 83 7.47 1.85 0.36
CA PHE A 83 6.40 2.83 0.19
C PHE A 83 6.13 3.06 -1.30
N THR A 84 4.89 2.82 -1.72
CA THR A 84 4.40 3.18 -3.05
C THR A 84 3.72 4.54 -2.99
N TYR A 85 4.17 5.50 -3.81
CA TYR A 85 3.60 6.84 -3.90
C TYR A 85 3.24 7.20 -5.34
N PHE A 86 2.08 7.83 -5.54
CA PHE A 86 1.63 8.27 -6.86
C PHE A 86 1.86 9.76 -7.11
N GLY A 87 2.34 10.05 -8.31
CA GLY A 87 2.71 11.38 -8.78
C GLY A 87 1.59 12.43 -8.77
N ASP A 88 1.94 13.67 -9.12
CA ASP A 88 1.04 14.82 -9.06
C ASP A 88 0.26 15.11 -10.36
N ASN A 89 0.42 14.28 -11.41
CA ASN A 89 -0.40 14.37 -12.62
C ASN A 89 -1.69 13.54 -12.50
N ARG A 90 -2.70 14.09 -11.81
CA ARG A 90 -3.94 13.36 -11.46
C ARG A 90 -5.15 13.70 -12.34
N ARG A 91 -4.96 14.47 -13.42
CA ARG A 91 -6.03 14.88 -14.34
C ARG A 91 -5.55 14.81 -15.79
N PRO A 92 -6.44 14.52 -16.76
CA PRO A 92 -6.08 14.56 -18.16
C PRO A 92 -5.78 15.97 -18.67
N GLY A 93 -5.18 16.04 -19.87
CA GLY A 93 -4.89 17.29 -20.57
C GLY A 93 -3.51 17.90 -20.29
N ARG A 94 -2.62 17.16 -19.63
CA ARG A 94 -1.23 17.58 -19.40
C ARG A 94 -0.26 16.43 -19.63
N GLU A 95 0.90 16.75 -20.18
CA GLU A 95 2.03 15.83 -20.27
C GLU A 95 2.52 15.43 -18.87
N LEU A 96 3.14 14.25 -18.78
CA LEU A 96 3.50 13.59 -17.51
C LEU A 96 4.28 14.51 -16.54
N HIS A 97 5.20 15.34 -17.05
CA HIS A 97 6.04 16.24 -16.24
C HIS A 97 5.50 17.67 -16.14
N GLN A 98 4.44 18.02 -16.88
CA GLN A 98 3.87 19.38 -16.89
C GLN A 98 2.90 19.60 -15.72
N THR A 99 3.35 19.31 -14.50
CA THR A 99 2.52 19.43 -13.31
C THR A 99 2.67 20.79 -12.63
N GLN A 100 1.61 21.24 -11.94
CA GLN A 100 1.57 22.59 -11.36
C GLN A 100 2.68 22.81 -10.32
N ARG A 101 2.99 21.77 -9.54
CA ARG A 101 4.02 21.81 -8.48
C ARG A 101 5.28 21.03 -8.85
N SER A 102 5.35 20.50 -10.08
CA SER A 102 6.53 19.79 -10.61
C SER A 102 6.92 18.55 -9.78
N GLY A 103 5.95 17.87 -9.15
CA GLY A 103 6.19 16.64 -8.38
C GLY A 103 6.70 15.48 -9.24
N ASN A 104 6.10 15.26 -10.40
CA ASN A 104 6.56 14.24 -11.36
C ASN A 104 7.95 14.55 -11.93
N LEU A 105 8.28 15.83 -12.09
CA LEU A 105 9.63 16.26 -12.47
C LEU A 105 10.64 15.90 -11.37
N LEU A 106 10.30 16.23 -10.12
CA LEU A 106 11.11 15.90 -8.94
C LEU A 106 11.33 14.40 -8.79
N LEU A 107 10.29 13.58 -9.01
CA LEU A 107 10.41 12.12 -8.99
C LEU A 107 11.38 11.64 -10.08
N ARG A 108 11.18 12.06 -11.33
CA ARG A 108 12.05 11.68 -12.45
C ARG A 108 13.52 11.96 -12.13
N ASP A 109 13.81 13.17 -11.66
CA ASP A 109 15.18 13.62 -11.43
C ASP A 109 15.80 12.91 -10.21
N ALA A 110 15.05 12.73 -9.12
CA ALA A 110 15.53 12.04 -7.92
C ALA A 110 15.84 10.56 -8.19
N PHE A 111 15.00 9.86 -8.95
CA PHE A 111 15.25 8.46 -9.31
C PHE A 111 16.42 8.33 -10.30
N ALA A 112 16.51 9.23 -11.29
CA ALA A 112 17.65 9.24 -12.22
C ALA A 112 18.99 9.45 -11.50
N LEU A 113 19.07 10.45 -10.60
CA LEU A 113 20.24 10.67 -9.75
C LEU A 113 20.50 9.48 -8.81
N GLY A 114 19.43 8.88 -8.29
CA GLY A 114 19.49 7.68 -7.48
C GLY A 114 20.24 6.55 -8.19
N HIS A 115 19.99 6.33 -9.48
CA HIS A 115 20.63 5.30 -10.31
C HIS A 115 22.05 5.67 -10.80
N GLY A 116 22.50 6.90 -10.57
CA GLY A 116 23.79 7.41 -11.00
C GLY A 116 24.98 6.96 -10.14
N THR A 117 26.04 7.75 -10.18
CA THR A 117 27.24 7.58 -9.35
C THR A 117 27.01 7.99 -7.89
N LEU A 118 28.01 7.79 -7.02
CA LEU A 118 27.98 8.30 -5.65
C LEU A 118 27.74 9.82 -5.61
N ASN A 119 28.37 10.58 -6.51
CA ASN A 119 28.19 12.03 -6.56
C ASN A 119 26.79 12.43 -7.03
N ASP A 120 26.19 11.65 -7.94
CA ASP A 120 24.80 11.87 -8.35
C ASP A 120 23.84 11.58 -7.18
N ARG A 121 24.07 10.50 -6.43
CA ARG A 121 23.28 10.16 -5.24
C ARG A 121 23.41 11.20 -4.12
N ARG A 122 24.57 11.85 -3.97
CA ARG A 122 24.74 13.00 -3.06
C ARG A 122 23.85 14.20 -3.43
N ALA A 123 23.45 14.32 -4.70
CA ALA A 123 22.55 15.37 -5.17
C ALA A 123 21.06 15.02 -4.97
N VAL A 124 20.73 13.78 -4.59
CA VAL A 124 19.34 13.40 -4.29
C VAL A 124 18.90 14.08 -2.98
N PRO A 125 17.82 14.89 -3.00
CA PRO A 125 17.32 15.49 -1.78
C PRO A 125 16.73 14.40 -0.88
N PRO A 126 16.98 14.40 0.44
CA PRO A 126 16.28 13.52 1.35
C PRO A 126 14.76 13.76 1.29
N PHE A 127 14.01 12.67 1.15
CA PHE A 127 12.56 12.67 1.20
C PHE A 127 12.11 12.24 2.60
N LEU A 128 11.30 13.07 3.26
CA LEU A 128 10.76 12.80 4.60
C LEU A 128 9.28 12.49 4.48
N LEU A 129 8.86 11.28 4.83
CA LEU A 129 7.48 10.82 4.68
C LEU A 129 6.63 11.28 5.87
N PHE A 130 5.51 11.93 5.55
CA PHE A 130 4.50 12.33 6.52
C PHE A 130 3.11 11.85 6.10
N HIS A 131 2.37 11.30 7.06
CA HIS A 131 0.95 11.02 6.90
C HIS A 131 0.10 12.03 7.65
N ARG A 132 -1.14 12.20 7.18
CA ARG A 132 -2.16 12.98 7.91
C ARG A 132 -2.41 12.35 9.29
N ALA A 133 -2.31 13.16 10.35
CA ALA A 133 -2.68 12.79 11.71
C ALA A 133 -3.84 13.65 12.22
N MET A 134 -4.36 13.30 13.39
CA MET A 134 -5.41 14.04 14.10
C MET A 134 -4.87 14.59 15.43
N PRO A 135 -5.42 15.70 15.95
CA PRO A 135 -6.49 16.53 15.38
C PRO A 135 -5.98 17.58 14.37
N GLY A 136 -6.89 18.19 13.62
CA GLY A 136 -6.59 19.35 12.77
C GLY A 136 -5.57 19.07 11.67
N ARG A 137 -4.61 19.98 11.48
CA ARG A 137 -3.54 19.88 10.47
C ARG A 137 -2.27 19.20 11.01
N SER A 138 -2.45 18.26 11.93
CA SER A 138 -1.37 17.45 12.47
C SER A 138 -0.82 16.48 11.41
N VAL A 139 0.45 16.15 11.54
CA VAL A 139 1.12 15.17 10.69
C VAL A 139 1.87 14.18 11.56
N ALA A 140 2.06 12.96 11.08
CA ALA A 140 2.96 12.02 11.73
C ALA A 140 4.05 11.58 10.76
N PHE A 141 5.26 11.43 11.30
CA PHE A 141 6.46 11.13 10.51
C PHE A 141 6.62 9.62 10.39
N ASN A 142 6.69 9.09 9.17
CA ASN A 142 6.86 7.65 8.95
C ASN A 142 8.29 7.25 8.59
N GLY A 143 9.18 8.22 8.32
CA GLY A 143 10.59 7.93 8.12
C GLY A 143 11.24 8.66 6.95
N LEU A 144 12.54 8.40 6.81
CA LEU A 144 13.40 8.88 5.74
C LEU A 144 13.32 7.93 4.54
N LEU A 145 13.08 8.45 3.35
CA LEU A 145 12.91 7.67 2.13
C LEU A 145 14.14 7.73 1.23
N ALA A 146 14.55 6.56 0.74
CA ALA A 146 15.47 6.41 -0.39
C ALA A 146 14.68 6.03 -1.66
N PRO A 147 14.93 6.66 -2.83
CA PRO A 147 14.38 6.22 -4.11
C PRO A 147 14.79 4.78 -4.43
N GLY A 148 13.84 3.94 -4.82
CA GLY A 148 14.07 2.53 -5.14
C GLY A 148 13.91 1.59 -3.95
N ALA A 149 14.14 0.30 -4.22
CA ALA A 149 14.21 -0.77 -3.22
C ALA A 149 15.16 -1.87 -3.68
N ALA A 150 15.75 -2.61 -2.74
CA ALA A 150 16.72 -3.66 -3.04
C ALA A 150 16.17 -4.77 -3.96
N SER A 151 14.85 -5.00 -3.94
CA SER A 151 14.16 -6.00 -4.75
C SER A 151 13.73 -5.51 -6.14
N LEU A 152 14.00 -4.25 -6.49
CA LEU A 152 13.53 -3.61 -7.73
C LEU A 152 14.67 -3.22 -8.65
N SER A 153 14.42 -3.36 -9.96
CA SER A 153 15.27 -2.82 -11.00
C SER A 153 14.98 -1.33 -11.24
N SER A 154 15.82 -0.66 -12.03
CA SER A 154 15.58 0.72 -12.48
C SER A 154 14.32 0.90 -13.31
N ASP A 155 13.83 -0.19 -13.92
CA ASP A 155 12.64 -0.16 -14.77
C ASP A 155 11.35 -0.27 -13.95
N ASP A 156 11.46 -0.73 -12.70
CA ASP A 156 10.32 -1.06 -11.84
C ASP A 156 10.10 -0.05 -10.71
N ASP A 157 11.11 0.76 -10.38
CA ASP A 157 11.06 1.66 -9.23
C ASP A 157 10.36 3.00 -9.51
N LEU A 158 10.34 3.46 -10.75
CA LEU A 158 9.56 4.62 -11.20
C LEU A 158 8.85 4.33 -12.53
N VAL A 159 7.57 3.96 -12.45
CA VAL A 159 6.80 3.53 -13.62
C VAL A 159 5.75 4.57 -14.02
N ALA A 160 5.68 4.91 -15.31
CA ALA A 160 4.59 5.71 -15.85
C ALA A 160 3.35 4.82 -16.08
N VAL A 161 2.30 5.04 -15.28
CA VAL A 161 1.05 4.28 -15.34
C VAL A 161 -0.03 5.09 -16.07
N TRP A 162 -0.79 4.41 -16.93
CA TRP A 162 -1.96 4.99 -17.60
C TRP A 162 -3.19 4.92 -16.70
N ARG A 163 -3.92 6.03 -16.60
CA ARG A 163 -5.28 6.08 -16.02
C ARG A 163 -6.27 6.70 -17.00
N SER A 164 -7.55 6.50 -16.73
CA SER A 164 -8.66 7.05 -17.52
C SER A 164 -9.69 7.69 -16.60
N THR A 165 -10.03 8.95 -16.86
CA THR A 165 -11.08 9.70 -16.17
C THR A 165 -11.90 10.46 -17.23
N GLY A 166 -13.22 10.35 -17.19
CA GLY A 166 -14.10 11.01 -18.16
C GLY A 166 -13.85 10.59 -19.62
N GLY A 167 -13.41 9.35 -19.85
CA GLY A 167 -13.08 8.83 -21.18
C GLY A 167 -11.73 9.27 -21.74
N GLN A 168 -10.98 10.13 -21.03
CA GLN A 168 -9.67 10.61 -21.44
C GLN A 168 -8.56 9.88 -20.70
N ARG A 169 -7.54 9.46 -21.45
CA ARG A 169 -6.36 8.79 -20.91
C ARG A 169 -5.27 9.81 -20.56
N PHE A 170 -4.55 9.56 -19.48
CA PHE A 170 -3.38 10.33 -19.08
C PHE A 170 -2.41 9.47 -18.28
N GLN A 171 -1.15 9.90 -18.23
CA GLN A 171 -0.09 9.20 -17.49
C GLN A 171 0.20 9.89 -16.17
N ASN A 172 0.53 9.09 -15.16
CA ASN A 172 1.09 9.56 -13.90
C ASN A 172 2.22 8.62 -13.45
N TYR A 173 3.07 9.05 -12.52
CA TYR A 173 4.08 8.15 -11.96
C TYR A 173 3.52 7.30 -10.82
N ARG A 174 4.02 6.07 -10.73
CA ARG A 174 4.04 5.23 -9.53
C ARG A 174 5.49 5.06 -9.11
N ALA A 175 5.86 5.66 -7.99
CA ALA A 175 7.20 5.65 -7.42
C ALA A 175 7.28 4.66 -6.26
N ARG A 176 8.35 3.87 -6.19
CA ARG A 176 8.68 2.96 -5.09
C ARG A 176 9.86 3.54 -4.32
N PHE A 177 9.64 3.83 -3.04
CA PHE A 177 10.68 4.24 -2.10
C PHE A 177 10.89 3.15 -1.07
N THR A 178 12.08 3.12 -0.48
CA THR A 178 12.33 2.38 0.76
C THR A 178 12.35 3.35 1.93
N VAL A 179 11.52 3.11 2.94
CA VAL A 179 11.66 3.76 4.25
C VAL A 179 12.89 3.17 4.91
N LEU A 180 13.93 3.98 5.12
CA LEU A 180 15.17 3.53 5.73
C LEU A 180 14.98 3.35 7.24
N ASP A 181 15.71 2.39 7.83
CA ASP A 181 15.77 2.15 9.27
C ASP A 181 16.54 3.26 10.00
N ALA A 182 15.89 4.41 10.07
CA ALA A 182 16.32 5.61 10.76
C ALA A 182 15.17 6.10 11.64
N GLY A 183 15.01 5.45 12.80
CA GLY A 183 13.93 5.75 13.76
C GLY A 183 13.95 7.19 14.32
N HIS A 184 15.10 7.87 14.23
CA HIS A 184 15.31 9.24 14.68
C HIS A 184 16.14 10.01 13.65
N ILE A 185 15.67 11.20 13.30
CA ILE A 185 16.33 12.15 12.41
C ILE A 185 16.59 13.44 13.19
N PRO A 186 17.85 13.74 13.54
CA PRO A 186 18.19 14.93 14.30
C PRO A 186 17.85 16.22 13.53
N ARG A 187 17.35 17.23 14.25
CA ARG A 187 17.18 18.60 13.73
C ARG A 187 18.47 19.16 13.18
N ALA A 188 19.60 18.84 13.81
CA ALA A 188 20.92 19.24 13.34
C ALA A 188 21.22 18.73 11.93
N TRP A 189 20.88 17.47 11.61
CA TRP A 189 21.03 16.94 10.26
C TRP A 189 20.13 17.65 9.26
N ILE A 190 18.87 17.93 9.62
CA ILE A 190 17.95 18.68 8.76
C ILE A 190 18.54 20.06 8.42
N ASN A 191 19.12 20.75 9.40
CA ASN A 191 19.77 22.04 9.18
C ASN A 191 20.98 21.92 8.25
N ASP A 192 21.78 20.86 8.39
CA ASP A 192 22.91 20.59 7.47
C ASP A 192 22.46 20.25 6.05
N VAL A 193 21.38 19.47 5.89
CA VAL A 193 20.74 19.20 4.59
C VAL A 193 20.32 20.50 3.92
N LEU A 194 19.67 21.39 4.67
CA LEU A 194 19.25 22.72 4.19
C LEU A 194 20.45 23.61 3.83
N ALA A 195 21.59 23.41 4.48
CA ALA A 195 22.87 24.06 4.16
C ALA A 195 23.64 23.38 3.01
N GLY A 196 23.10 22.30 2.42
CA GLY A 196 23.73 21.57 1.32
C GLY A 196 24.84 20.60 1.73
N ARG A 197 24.88 20.18 3.00
CA ARG A 197 25.89 19.26 3.57
C ARG A 197 25.28 17.94 4.06
N ALA A 198 24.26 17.44 3.35
CA ALA A 198 23.50 16.27 3.77
C ALA A 198 24.37 15.04 4.04
N TYR A 199 25.35 14.78 3.17
CA TYR A 199 26.21 13.59 3.21
C TYR A 199 27.42 13.75 4.14
N GLU A 200 27.95 14.97 4.23
CA GLU A 200 29.15 15.32 5.02
C GLU A 200 28.83 15.58 6.49
N SER A 201 27.55 15.83 6.81
CA SER A 201 27.09 16.06 8.17
C SER A 201 27.48 14.91 9.10
N GLU A 202 28.01 15.26 10.27
CA GLU A 202 28.26 14.31 11.36
C GLU A 202 26.96 13.71 11.93
N HIS A 203 25.82 14.37 11.68
CA HIS A 203 24.49 13.93 12.10
C HIS A 203 23.77 13.10 11.03
N CYS A 204 24.42 12.80 9.90
CA CYS A 204 23.83 12.01 8.83
C CYS A 204 23.48 10.58 9.30
N PRO A 205 22.23 10.12 9.12
CA PRO A 205 21.88 8.74 9.40
C PRO A 205 22.78 7.76 8.63
N ALA A 206 23.31 6.76 9.33
CA ALA A 206 24.23 5.78 8.74
C ALA A 206 23.60 5.04 7.54
N VAL A 207 22.30 4.73 7.63
CA VAL A 207 21.53 4.09 6.55
C VAL A 207 21.37 4.98 5.32
N TRP A 208 21.27 6.30 5.47
CA TRP A 208 21.27 7.24 4.34
C TRP A 208 22.64 7.27 3.68
N LYS A 209 23.70 7.34 4.48
CA LYS A 209 25.07 7.34 3.99
C LYS A 209 25.40 6.05 3.22
N ALA A 210 25.00 4.89 3.75
CA ALA A 210 25.15 3.60 3.06
C ALA A 210 24.40 3.54 1.72
N TRP A 211 23.19 4.13 1.64
CA TRP A 211 22.47 4.24 0.38
C TRP A 211 23.18 5.17 -0.61
N VAL A 212 23.69 6.33 -0.17
CA VAL A 212 24.46 7.24 -1.03
C VAL A 212 25.77 6.59 -1.51
N ASP A 213 26.46 5.86 -0.64
CA ASP A 213 27.74 5.23 -0.97
C ASP A 213 27.56 4.10 -1.98
N GLY A 214 26.63 3.17 -1.72
CA GLY A 214 26.56 1.91 -2.45
C GLY A 214 25.17 1.46 -2.88
N ARG A 215 24.13 2.30 -2.77
CA ARG A 215 22.71 1.90 -2.91
C ARG A 215 22.32 0.74 -2.00
N VAL A 216 22.93 0.68 -0.82
CA VAL A 216 22.56 -0.31 0.20
C VAL A 216 21.28 0.17 0.88
N TYR A 217 20.19 -0.57 0.67
CA TYR A 217 18.91 -0.31 1.31
C TYR A 217 18.85 -1.08 2.63
N VAL A 218 18.69 -0.35 3.74
CA VAL A 218 18.38 -0.93 5.06
C VAL A 218 16.97 -0.49 5.41
N PRO A 219 15.94 -1.29 5.08
CA PRO A 219 14.55 -0.92 5.26
C PRO A 219 14.14 -0.93 6.74
N LEU A 220 13.26 0.00 7.12
CA LEU A 220 12.54 -0.05 8.38
C LEU A 220 11.45 -1.12 8.28
N GLU A 221 11.75 -2.31 8.79
CA GLU A 221 10.82 -3.44 8.81
C GLU A 221 10.14 -3.53 10.19
N ALA A 222 8.81 -3.57 10.17
CA ALA A 222 7.97 -3.81 11.32
C ALA A 222 7.08 -5.03 11.04
N PRO A 223 7.59 -6.26 11.22
CA PRO A 223 6.78 -7.46 11.07
C PRO A 223 5.59 -7.37 12.03
N ALA A 224 4.38 -7.55 11.49
CA ALA A 224 3.15 -7.43 12.27
C ALA A 224 3.15 -8.44 13.43
N THR A 225 3.16 -7.95 14.67
CA THR A 225 3.04 -8.78 15.88
C THR A 225 1.59 -9.21 16.13
N THR A 226 0.62 -8.44 15.63
CA THR A 226 -0.81 -8.76 15.72
C THR A 226 -1.23 -9.61 14.52
N ILE A 227 -1.19 -10.93 14.69
CA ILE A 227 -1.56 -11.87 13.61
C ILE A 227 -3.08 -11.90 13.38
N VAL A 228 -3.88 -11.47 14.38
CA VAL A 228 -5.35 -11.52 14.37
C VAL A 228 -5.96 -10.13 14.18
N LYS A 229 -6.56 -9.87 13.01
CA LYS A 229 -7.24 -8.60 12.71
C LYS A 229 -8.59 -8.50 13.45
N ALA A 230 -8.90 -7.34 14.02
CA ALA A 230 -10.23 -7.06 14.57
C ALA A 230 -11.29 -6.88 13.45
N LYS A 231 -12.59 -7.07 13.75
CA LYS A 231 -13.68 -6.91 12.76
C LYS A 231 -13.60 -5.61 11.96
N ALA A 232 -13.34 -4.49 12.64
CA ALA A 232 -13.25 -3.17 12.01
C ALA A 232 -12.08 -3.04 11.01
N GLN A 233 -11.04 -3.87 11.14
CA GLN A 233 -9.90 -3.92 10.21
C GLN A 233 -10.12 -4.91 9.05
N GLN A 234 -11.17 -5.74 9.15
CA GLN A 234 -11.49 -6.77 8.15
C GLN A 234 -12.59 -6.33 7.17
N LEU A 235 -13.21 -5.17 7.42
CA LEU A 235 -14.30 -4.62 6.61
C LEU A 235 -13.95 -3.20 6.15
N PRO A 236 -14.40 -2.80 4.95
CA PRO A 236 -14.23 -1.43 4.46
C PRO A 236 -14.87 -0.40 5.39
N SER A 237 -14.07 0.57 5.83
CA SER A 237 -14.54 1.73 6.57
C SER A 237 -15.01 2.87 5.67
N ASP A 238 -14.54 2.92 4.41
CA ASP A 238 -14.90 3.96 3.45
C ASP A 238 -16.21 3.64 2.71
N PRO A 239 -17.10 4.63 2.44
CA PRO A 239 -18.38 4.39 1.79
C PRO A 239 -18.28 3.72 0.41
N VAL A 240 -17.23 4.02 -0.35
CA VAL A 240 -17.02 3.43 -1.69
C VAL A 240 -16.65 1.95 -1.58
N GLY A 241 -15.74 1.62 -0.66
CA GLY A 241 -15.38 0.23 -0.35
C GLY A 241 -16.58 -0.58 0.15
N GLN A 242 -17.40 0.00 1.02
CA GLN A 242 -18.64 -0.62 1.49
C GLN A 242 -19.60 -0.89 0.34
N ALA A 243 -19.79 0.07 -0.56
CA ALA A 243 -20.64 -0.08 -1.74
C ALA A 243 -20.11 -1.12 -2.74
N ILE A 244 -18.78 -1.21 -2.93
CA ILE A 244 -18.15 -2.25 -3.77
C ILE A 244 -18.43 -3.64 -3.19
N LEU A 245 -18.17 -3.83 -1.90
CA LEU A 245 -18.36 -5.12 -1.23
C LEU A 245 -19.84 -5.53 -1.22
N ALA A 246 -20.74 -4.58 -1.00
CA ALA A 246 -22.19 -4.79 -1.11
C ALA A 246 -22.59 -5.20 -2.53
N ALA A 247 -22.06 -4.56 -3.57
CA ALA A 247 -22.38 -4.88 -4.96
C ALA A 247 -22.00 -6.32 -5.35
N ILE A 248 -20.89 -6.84 -4.81
CA ILE A 248 -20.49 -8.25 -4.99
C ILE A 248 -21.50 -9.17 -4.29
N ARG A 249 -21.82 -8.89 -3.01
CA ARG A 249 -22.77 -9.70 -2.25
C ARG A 249 -24.15 -9.73 -2.89
N ASP A 250 -24.68 -8.56 -3.26
CA ASP A 250 -26.02 -8.41 -3.83
C ASP A 250 -26.13 -9.13 -5.19
N HIS A 251 -25.02 -9.27 -5.94
CA HIS A 251 -24.99 -10.08 -7.15
C HIS A 251 -25.29 -11.56 -6.87
N PHE A 252 -24.84 -12.10 -5.74
CA PHE A 252 -24.99 -13.51 -5.36
C PHE A 252 -26.12 -13.76 -4.35
N GLN A 253 -26.93 -12.77 -4.02
CA GLN A 253 -28.00 -12.91 -3.04
C GLN A 253 -28.99 -14.01 -3.45
N GLY A 254 -29.22 -14.99 -2.57
CA GLY A 254 -30.06 -16.16 -2.83
C GLY A 254 -29.39 -17.28 -3.64
N ARG A 255 -28.14 -17.08 -4.06
CA ARG A 255 -27.31 -18.03 -4.80
C ARG A 255 -25.86 -17.96 -4.32
N GLU A 256 -25.66 -17.86 -3.02
CA GLU A 256 -24.36 -17.60 -2.38
C GLU A 256 -23.31 -18.67 -2.71
N HIS A 257 -23.74 -19.89 -3.02
CA HIS A 257 -22.89 -21.00 -3.46
C HIS A 257 -22.23 -20.74 -4.84
N GLU A 258 -22.78 -19.85 -5.66
CA GLU A 258 -22.21 -19.47 -6.95
C GLU A 258 -21.09 -18.43 -6.82
N PHE A 259 -20.75 -17.98 -5.61
CA PHE A 259 -19.66 -17.02 -5.38
C PHE A 259 -18.26 -17.64 -5.58
N GLU A 260 -18.13 -18.96 -5.47
CA GLU A 260 -16.82 -19.62 -5.45
C GLU A 260 -15.96 -19.40 -6.70
N PRO A 261 -16.48 -19.44 -7.94
CA PRO A 261 -15.71 -19.03 -9.12
C PRO A 261 -15.18 -17.59 -9.03
N ILE A 262 -15.97 -16.66 -8.47
CA ILE A 262 -15.51 -15.28 -8.25
C ILE A 262 -14.43 -15.22 -7.17
N ALA A 263 -14.51 -16.04 -6.13
CA ALA A 263 -13.46 -16.13 -5.12
C ALA A 263 -12.11 -16.60 -5.71
N VAL A 264 -12.12 -17.50 -6.71
CA VAL A 264 -10.91 -17.88 -7.45
C VAL A 264 -10.34 -16.69 -8.23
N GLU A 265 -11.18 -15.90 -8.89
CA GLU A 265 -10.73 -14.69 -9.60
C GLU A 265 -10.20 -13.62 -8.64
N LEU A 266 -10.83 -13.43 -7.49
CA LEU A 266 -10.31 -12.56 -6.43
C LEU A 266 -8.95 -13.05 -5.92
N TRP A 267 -8.78 -14.37 -5.75
CA TRP A 267 -7.49 -14.95 -5.40
C TRP A 267 -6.43 -14.68 -6.48
N ARG A 268 -6.77 -14.78 -7.77
CA ARG A 268 -5.87 -14.46 -8.88
C ARG A 268 -5.41 -12.99 -8.87
N LEU A 269 -6.27 -12.06 -8.44
CA LEU A 269 -5.88 -10.66 -8.26
C LEU A 269 -4.85 -10.51 -7.13
N VAL A 270 -4.99 -11.27 -6.04
CA VAL A 270 -4.06 -11.23 -4.89
C VAL A 270 -2.76 -11.99 -5.17
N ALA A 271 -2.85 -13.08 -5.93
CA ALA A 271 -1.79 -14.06 -6.15
C ALA A 271 -1.65 -14.37 -7.65
N PRO A 272 -1.01 -13.48 -8.44
CA PRO A 272 -1.02 -13.55 -9.90
C PRO A 272 -0.28 -14.76 -10.50
N ALA A 273 0.59 -15.43 -9.73
CA ALA A 273 1.24 -16.68 -10.13
C ALA A 273 0.34 -17.92 -9.92
N THR A 274 -0.95 -17.73 -9.64
CA THR A 274 -1.94 -18.81 -9.60
C THR A 274 -2.08 -19.42 -10.99
N GLY A 275 -1.78 -20.71 -11.09
CA GLY A 275 -1.91 -21.52 -12.28
C GLY A 275 -3.33 -22.01 -12.51
N ARG A 276 -3.45 -23.31 -12.82
CA ARG A 276 -4.77 -23.94 -13.06
C ARG A 276 -5.55 -24.02 -11.76
N CYS A 277 -6.84 -23.70 -11.85
CA CYS A 277 -7.81 -23.91 -10.79
C CYS A 277 -8.96 -24.72 -11.37
N ASP A 278 -9.26 -25.84 -10.72
CA ASP A 278 -10.40 -26.67 -11.03
C ASP A 278 -11.45 -26.46 -9.96
N VAL A 279 -12.66 -26.12 -10.37
CA VAL A 279 -13.83 -26.12 -9.49
C VAL A 279 -14.46 -27.50 -9.62
N THR A 280 -14.46 -28.29 -8.54
CA THR A 280 -14.96 -29.67 -8.60
C THR A 280 -16.44 -29.73 -8.93
N ARG A 281 -16.89 -30.91 -9.35
CA ARG A 281 -18.32 -31.21 -9.56
C ARG A 281 -19.13 -30.94 -8.29
N PRO A 282 -20.42 -30.56 -8.42
CA PRO A 282 -21.28 -30.29 -7.28
C PRO A 282 -21.37 -31.49 -6.34
N SER A 283 -21.18 -31.27 -5.05
CA SER A 283 -21.49 -32.24 -4.01
C SER A 283 -23.01 -32.38 -3.81
N ARG A 284 -23.41 -33.37 -3.01
CA ARG A 284 -24.81 -33.74 -2.78
C ARG A 284 -25.66 -32.61 -2.14
N ASP A 285 -25.01 -31.62 -1.56
CA ASP A 285 -25.55 -30.39 -0.95
C ASP A 285 -25.37 -29.14 -1.82
N GLY A 286 -24.91 -29.28 -3.08
CA GLY A 286 -24.78 -28.18 -4.04
C GLY A 286 -23.51 -27.33 -3.90
N GLY A 287 -22.65 -27.62 -2.92
CA GLY A 287 -21.34 -26.99 -2.79
C GLY A 287 -20.38 -27.43 -3.91
N ARG A 288 -19.43 -26.57 -4.26
CA ARG A 288 -18.29 -26.95 -5.08
C ARG A 288 -17.04 -26.83 -4.20
N ASP A 289 -15.97 -27.50 -4.59
CA ASP A 289 -14.67 -27.40 -3.93
C ASP A 289 -13.70 -26.84 -4.98
N ALA A 290 -13.20 -25.64 -4.78
CA ALA A 290 -12.14 -25.08 -5.62
C ALA A 290 -10.79 -25.61 -5.16
N VAL A 291 -10.00 -26.12 -6.11
CA VAL A 291 -8.61 -26.56 -5.90
C VAL A 291 -7.76 -25.95 -6.98
N GLY A 292 -6.52 -25.58 -6.67
CA GLY A 292 -5.66 -24.96 -7.66
C GLY A 292 -4.19 -25.11 -7.35
N GLN A 293 -3.37 -24.54 -8.23
CA GLN A 293 -1.92 -24.57 -8.14
C GLN A 293 -1.36 -23.16 -8.06
N TYR A 294 -0.38 -22.93 -7.20
CA TYR A 294 0.38 -21.69 -7.14
C TYR A 294 1.82 -21.95 -7.57
N MET A 295 2.29 -21.18 -8.55
CA MET A 295 3.58 -21.41 -9.18
C MET A 295 4.69 -20.61 -8.48
N ILE A 296 5.75 -21.29 -8.04
CA ILE A 296 6.92 -20.69 -7.37
C ILE A 296 8.18 -21.01 -8.16
N GLY A 297 9.10 -20.06 -8.23
CA GLY A 297 10.39 -20.23 -8.91
C GLY A 297 10.52 -19.36 -10.17
N PRO A 298 11.73 -19.33 -10.78
CA PRO A 298 11.97 -18.63 -12.04
C PRO A 298 11.17 -19.24 -13.19
N GLU A 299 10.97 -18.49 -14.27
CA GLU A 299 10.20 -18.97 -15.43
C GLU A 299 10.74 -20.26 -16.05
N SER A 300 12.06 -20.45 -16.00
CA SER A 300 12.75 -21.64 -16.51
C SER A 300 12.57 -22.89 -15.65
N ASP A 301 12.16 -22.75 -14.39
CA ASP A 301 12.04 -23.85 -13.43
C ASP A 301 11.00 -23.51 -12.34
N ARG A 302 9.72 -23.65 -12.70
CA ARG A 302 8.61 -23.41 -11.78
C ARG A 302 8.14 -24.70 -11.12
N ILE A 303 7.99 -24.69 -9.81
CA ILE A 303 7.30 -25.72 -9.03
C ILE A 303 5.85 -25.30 -8.75
N ALA A 304 4.95 -26.27 -8.66
CA ALA A 304 3.55 -26.05 -8.31
C ALA A 304 3.31 -26.44 -6.85
N LEU A 305 2.69 -25.54 -6.08
CA LEU A 305 2.14 -25.85 -4.76
C LEU A 305 0.61 -25.97 -4.88
N ASP A 306 0.05 -27.08 -4.45
CA ASP A 306 -1.39 -27.30 -4.50
C ASP A 306 -2.08 -26.58 -3.33
N PHE A 307 -3.26 -26.02 -3.60
CA PHE A 307 -4.09 -25.39 -2.58
C PHE A 307 -5.56 -25.78 -2.69
N ALA A 308 -6.26 -25.72 -1.56
CA ALA A 308 -7.72 -25.76 -1.50
C ALA A 308 -8.25 -24.35 -1.26
N LEU A 309 -9.34 -23.98 -1.94
CA LEU A 309 -10.03 -22.73 -1.72
C LEU A 309 -11.43 -23.00 -1.17
N GLU A 310 -11.81 -22.21 -0.17
CA GLU A 310 -13.16 -22.16 0.41
C GLU A 310 -13.67 -20.72 0.31
N ALA A 311 -14.92 -20.55 -0.09
CA ALA A 311 -15.53 -19.25 -0.30
C ALA A 311 -16.83 -19.10 0.50
N LYS A 312 -17.04 -17.92 1.11
CA LYS A 312 -18.30 -17.56 1.78
C LYS A 312 -18.76 -16.16 1.40
N CYS A 313 -19.92 -16.08 0.73
CA CYS A 313 -20.57 -14.80 0.42
C CYS A 313 -21.46 -14.34 1.59
N TYR A 314 -20.85 -13.99 2.72
CA TYR A 314 -21.56 -13.57 3.94
C TYR A 314 -21.79 -12.06 4.03
N SER A 315 -22.80 -11.66 4.80
CA SER A 315 -23.03 -10.26 5.18
C SER A 315 -22.02 -9.79 6.21
N ALA A 316 -21.79 -8.48 6.32
CA ALA A 316 -20.89 -7.86 7.29
C ALA A 316 -21.20 -8.20 8.77
N ASP A 317 -22.43 -8.63 9.06
CA ASP A 317 -22.86 -9.04 10.40
C ASP A 317 -22.61 -10.51 10.70
N THR A 318 -22.39 -11.31 9.65
CA THR A 318 -22.15 -12.75 9.77
C THR A 318 -20.65 -13.02 9.68
N SER A 319 -20.06 -13.52 10.75
CA SER A 319 -18.64 -13.90 10.76
C SER A 319 -18.42 -15.30 10.20
N VAL A 320 -17.25 -15.53 9.60
CA VAL A 320 -16.73 -16.87 9.33
C VAL A 320 -16.23 -17.45 10.65
N GLY A 321 -16.81 -18.59 11.06
CA GLY A 321 -16.56 -19.21 12.35
C GLY A 321 -15.61 -20.41 12.28
N VAL A 322 -15.33 -21.01 13.44
CA VAL A 322 -14.45 -22.18 13.58
C VAL A 322 -14.93 -23.34 12.70
N ARG A 323 -16.25 -23.58 12.63
CA ARG A 323 -16.83 -24.65 11.81
C ARG A 323 -16.52 -24.49 10.32
N ASP A 324 -16.56 -23.25 9.81
CA ASP A 324 -16.27 -22.98 8.41
C ASP A 324 -14.78 -23.23 8.13
N VAL A 325 -13.90 -22.78 9.02
CA VAL A 325 -12.46 -22.94 8.87
C VAL A 325 -12.03 -24.41 9.03
N ALA A 326 -12.64 -25.15 9.95
CA ALA A 326 -12.39 -26.58 10.14
C ALA A 326 -12.70 -27.39 8.87
N ARG A 327 -13.73 -27.00 8.11
CA ARG A 327 -14.03 -27.60 6.79
C ARG A 327 -12.84 -27.43 5.85
N LEU A 328 -12.26 -26.23 5.75
CA LEU A 328 -11.08 -25.98 4.93
C LEU A 328 -9.84 -26.72 5.45
N ILE A 329 -9.59 -26.71 6.76
CA ILE A 329 -8.46 -27.44 7.39
C ILE A 329 -8.50 -28.93 7.01
N SER A 330 -9.69 -29.55 7.06
CA SER A 330 -9.84 -30.95 6.67
C SER A 330 -9.41 -31.23 5.21
N ARG A 331 -9.59 -30.25 4.31
CA ARG A 331 -9.26 -30.32 2.88
C ARG A 331 -7.79 -30.03 2.58
N ILE A 332 -7.09 -29.31 3.45
CA ILE A 332 -5.66 -28.99 3.28
C ILE A 332 -4.75 -30.16 3.65
N ARG A 333 -5.24 -31.21 4.31
CA ARG A 333 -4.41 -32.35 4.79
C ARG A 333 -3.49 -32.98 3.73
N HIS A 334 -3.84 -32.89 2.44
CA HIS A 334 -3.06 -33.41 1.32
C HIS A 334 -2.59 -32.31 0.35
N ARG A 335 -2.46 -31.08 0.84
CA ARG A 335 -2.11 -29.89 0.06
C ARG A 335 -1.17 -29.01 0.86
N GLU A 336 -0.41 -28.16 0.18
CA GLU A 336 0.58 -27.31 0.82
C GLU A 336 -0.05 -26.17 1.62
N PHE A 337 -1.19 -25.64 1.16
CA PHE A 337 -1.90 -24.57 1.86
C PHE A 337 -3.39 -24.48 1.49
N GLY A 338 -4.12 -23.58 2.15
CA GLY A 338 -5.48 -23.23 1.77
C GLY A 338 -5.71 -21.73 1.65
N VAL A 339 -6.79 -21.37 0.97
CA VAL A 339 -7.24 -20.00 0.78
C VAL A 339 -8.69 -19.89 1.22
N PHE A 340 -8.98 -19.00 2.15
CA PHE A 340 -10.35 -18.71 2.59
C PHE A 340 -10.73 -17.32 2.14
N VAL A 341 -11.75 -17.21 1.27
CA VAL A 341 -12.26 -15.94 0.77
C VAL A 341 -13.65 -15.66 1.34
N THR A 342 -13.85 -14.49 1.92
CA THR A 342 -15.17 -14.08 2.41
C THR A 342 -15.46 -12.61 2.13
N THR A 343 -16.71 -12.31 1.75
CA THR A 343 -17.22 -10.94 1.66
C THR A 343 -17.49 -10.31 3.02
N SER A 344 -17.15 -10.99 4.12
CA SER A 344 -17.33 -10.54 5.49
C SER A 344 -16.00 -10.55 6.25
N HIS A 345 -16.01 -11.01 7.50
CA HIS A 345 -14.89 -11.04 8.43
C HIS A 345 -14.81 -12.40 9.10
N PHE A 346 -13.62 -12.74 9.57
CA PHE A 346 -13.36 -13.92 10.38
C PHE A 346 -13.52 -13.59 11.86
N ALA A 347 -14.20 -14.47 12.59
CA ALA A 347 -14.34 -14.36 14.04
C ALA A 347 -12.96 -14.44 14.71
N THR A 348 -12.75 -13.69 15.80
CA THR A 348 -11.47 -13.65 16.53
C THR A 348 -10.99 -15.03 16.92
N GLN A 349 -11.89 -15.91 17.38
CA GLN A 349 -11.55 -17.28 17.74
C GLN A 349 -11.04 -18.09 16.55
N ALA A 350 -11.79 -18.09 15.43
CA ALA A 350 -11.42 -18.83 14.23
C ALA A 350 -10.10 -18.33 13.62
N TYR A 351 -9.90 -17.01 13.61
CA TYR A 351 -8.66 -16.40 13.16
C TYR A 351 -7.49 -16.79 14.08
N SER A 352 -7.69 -16.70 15.39
CA SER A 352 -6.66 -17.08 16.37
C SER A 352 -6.26 -18.54 16.23
N GLU A 353 -7.20 -19.46 16.07
CA GLU A 353 -6.94 -20.90 15.88
C GLU A 353 -6.04 -21.13 14.66
N VAL A 354 -6.37 -20.56 13.50
CA VAL A 354 -5.55 -20.65 12.29
C VAL A 354 -4.11 -20.19 12.52
N ARG A 355 -3.92 -19.12 13.28
CA ARG A 355 -2.60 -18.50 13.47
C ARG A 355 -1.78 -19.15 14.57
N VAL A 356 -2.40 -19.49 15.70
CA VAL A 356 -1.75 -20.14 16.84
C VAL A 356 -1.37 -21.57 16.49
N ASP A 357 -2.23 -22.29 15.76
CA ASP A 357 -2.00 -23.69 15.41
C ASP A 357 -1.16 -23.85 14.13
N GLY A 358 -0.74 -22.72 13.53
CA GLY A 358 0.14 -22.72 12.36
C GLY A 358 -0.49 -23.30 11.09
N HIS A 359 -1.82 -23.26 10.97
CA HIS A 359 -2.50 -23.73 9.76
C HIS A 359 -2.10 -22.85 8.57
N PRO A 360 -1.58 -23.43 7.46
CA PRO A 360 -1.14 -22.68 6.28
C PRO A 360 -2.36 -22.21 5.49
N ILE A 361 -3.08 -21.22 6.02
CA ILE A 361 -4.31 -20.68 5.44
C ILE A 361 -4.15 -19.19 5.18
N VAL A 362 -4.26 -18.80 3.91
CA VAL A 362 -4.43 -17.42 3.51
C VAL A 362 -5.88 -17.01 3.79
N MET A 363 -6.07 -15.92 4.53
CA MET A 363 -7.40 -15.44 4.93
C MET A 363 -7.66 -14.10 4.23
N ILE A 364 -8.67 -14.07 3.35
CA ILE A 364 -9.05 -12.91 2.54
C ILE A 364 -10.42 -12.44 3.02
N CYS A 365 -10.44 -11.31 3.72
CA CYS A 365 -11.67 -10.70 4.24
C CYS A 365 -12.21 -9.61 3.30
N GLY A 366 -13.36 -9.02 3.66
CA GLY A 366 -14.03 -8.01 2.84
C GLY A 366 -13.15 -6.79 2.51
N GLN A 367 -12.32 -6.35 3.45
CA GLN A 367 -11.34 -5.29 3.19
C GLN A 367 -10.29 -5.72 2.15
N ASP A 368 -9.72 -6.92 2.29
CA ASP A 368 -8.69 -7.42 1.37
C ASP A 368 -9.25 -7.57 -0.07
N ILE A 369 -10.52 -7.97 -0.22
CA ILE A 369 -11.23 -8.01 -1.51
C ILE A 369 -11.29 -6.62 -2.15
N VAL A 370 -11.71 -5.61 -1.39
CA VAL A 370 -11.84 -4.23 -1.87
C VAL A 370 -10.47 -3.67 -2.28
N ASP A 371 -9.44 -3.92 -1.49
CA ASP A 371 -8.08 -3.46 -1.78
C ASP A 371 -7.51 -4.12 -3.04
N ALA A 372 -7.70 -5.43 -3.21
CA ALA A 372 -7.29 -6.16 -4.41
C ALA A 372 -7.97 -5.61 -5.67
N LEU A 373 -9.28 -5.33 -5.59
CA LEU A 373 -10.06 -4.74 -6.69
C LEU A 373 -9.59 -3.32 -7.03
N LYS A 374 -9.42 -2.46 -6.03
CA LYS A 374 -8.94 -1.07 -6.21
C LYS A 374 -7.53 -1.05 -6.82
N ALA A 375 -6.62 -1.91 -6.34
CA ALA A 375 -5.27 -2.03 -6.89
C ALA A 375 -5.24 -2.37 -8.39
N HIS A 376 -6.22 -3.15 -8.85
CA HIS A 376 -6.38 -3.54 -10.26
C HIS A 376 -7.29 -2.60 -11.06
N GLY A 377 -7.66 -1.44 -10.51
CA GLY A 377 -8.40 -0.39 -11.21
C GLY A 377 -9.92 -0.52 -11.17
N TYR A 378 -10.47 -1.46 -10.39
CA TYR A 378 -11.91 -1.57 -10.12
C TYR A 378 -12.28 -0.67 -8.93
N THR A 379 -12.14 0.65 -9.12
CA THR A 379 -12.24 1.63 -8.02
C THR A 379 -13.67 2.08 -7.68
N ASP A 380 -14.67 1.59 -8.41
CA ASP A 380 -16.08 1.96 -8.22
C ASP A 380 -17.05 0.79 -8.52
N VAL A 381 -18.31 0.94 -8.09
CA VAL A 381 -19.36 -0.08 -8.22
C VAL A 381 -19.66 -0.44 -9.69
N ALA A 382 -19.61 0.52 -10.60
CA ALA A 382 -19.94 0.27 -12.00
C ALA A 382 -18.88 -0.64 -12.65
N ARG A 383 -17.60 -0.37 -12.38
CA ARG A 383 -16.48 -1.19 -12.84
C ARG A 383 -16.51 -2.60 -12.25
N VAL A 384 -16.86 -2.74 -10.97
CA VAL A 384 -16.99 -4.05 -10.32
C VAL A 384 -18.17 -4.84 -10.90
N ARG A 385 -19.33 -4.21 -11.14
CA ARG A 385 -20.46 -4.88 -11.81
C ARG A 385 -20.12 -5.32 -13.23
N ALA A 386 -19.40 -4.50 -13.98
CA ALA A 386 -18.93 -4.85 -15.32
C ALA A 386 -17.86 -5.97 -15.30
N TRP A 387 -17.06 -6.07 -14.24
CA TRP A 387 -16.14 -7.16 -14.02
C TRP A 387 -16.87 -8.48 -13.71
N LEU A 388 -17.82 -8.46 -12.76
CA LEU A 388 -18.67 -9.61 -12.43
C LEU A 388 -19.42 -10.14 -13.67
N GLY A 389 -20.02 -9.22 -14.45
CA GLY A 389 -20.77 -9.58 -15.65
C GLY A 389 -19.95 -10.31 -16.71
N ARG A 390 -18.68 -9.92 -16.91
CA ARG A 390 -17.77 -10.60 -17.86
C ARG A 390 -17.42 -12.02 -17.40
N LEU A 391 -17.20 -12.20 -16.11
CA LEU A 391 -16.86 -13.52 -15.55
C LEU A 391 -18.06 -14.48 -15.54
N SER A 392 -19.30 -13.96 -15.44
CA SER A 392 -20.51 -14.78 -15.57
C SER A 392 -20.77 -15.29 -16.99
N THR A 393 -20.28 -14.60 -18.03
CA THR A 393 -20.44 -15.02 -19.43
C THR A 393 -19.42 -16.06 -19.91
N ASP A 394 -18.24 -16.12 -19.27
CA ASP A 394 -17.15 -17.02 -19.64
C ASP A 394 -17.15 -18.35 -18.86
N ALA A 395 -18.09 -18.55 -17.93
CA ALA A 395 -18.25 -19.84 -17.26
C ALA A 395 -18.87 -20.86 -18.24
N PRO A 396 -18.22 -21.99 -18.55
CA PRO A 396 -18.82 -23.01 -19.40
C PRO A 396 -20.12 -23.49 -18.75
N ARG A 397 -21.21 -23.47 -19.53
CA ARG A 397 -22.53 -23.96 -19.11
C ARG A 397 -22.50 -25.44 -18.78
#